data_AF-A0A661JC03-F1
#
_entry.id   AF-A0A661JC03-F1
#
_cell.length_a   1.000
_cell.length_b   1.000
_cell.length_c   1.000
_cell.angle_alpha   90.00
_cell.angle_beta   90.00
_cell.angle_gamma   90.00
#
_symmetry.space_group_name_H-M   'P 1'
#
loop_
_entity.id
_entity.type
_entity.pdbx_description
1 polymer ?
#
loop_
_entity_poly.entity_id
_entity_poly.type
_entity_poly.pdbx_seq_one_letter_code
_entity_poly.pdbx_strand_id
1 'polypeptide(L)'
;MNNQKGFTLVEIAIVLVIIGLILGGILKGQSMIQNAKIKRVKSDIDGIVAAVFSYQDKYGYLPGDDPNDGPDVGASGNGNGIFNSDEYVLAWRHLIKAGFVSGDSSLTDEN
;
A
#
# COMPACT_ATOMS: atom_id res chain seq x y z
N MET A 1 66.28 3.06 11.04
CA MET A 1 65.67 4.00 10.08
C MET A 1 64.32 3.42 9.69
N ASN A 2 63.22 3.99 10.18
CA ASN A 2 61.88 3.51 9.86
C ASN A 2 61.46 4.12 8.51
N ASN A 3 61.42 3.30 7.45
CA ASN A 3 60.85 3.68 6.16
C ASN A 3 59.34 3.87 6.33
N GLN A 4 58.92 5.11 6.55
CA GLN A 4 57.51 5.49 6.38
C GLN A 4 57.19 5.40 4.88
N LYS A 5 56.52 4.32 4.48
CA LYS A 5 55.94 4.19 3.13
C LYS A 5 54.76 5.16 3.06
N GLY A 6 54.97 6.32 2.43
CA GLY A 6 53.88 7.22 2.09
C GLY A 6 52.95 6.57 1.06
N PHE A 7 51.65 6.84 1.16
CA PHE A 7 50.67 6.39 0.17
C PHE A 7 50.99 7.00 -1.20
N THR A 8 50.85 6.18 -2.25
CA THR A 8 51.03 6.63 -3.62
C THR A 8 49.78 7.36 -4.12
N LEU A 9 49.96 8.33 -5.02
CA LEU A 9 48.83 9.01 -5.70
C LEU A 9 47.90 8.02 -6.42
N VAL A 10 48.47 6.92 -6.93
CA VAL A 10 47.73 5.87 -7.63
C VAL A 10 46.80 5.10 -6.67
N GLU A 11 47.25 4.81 -5.46
CA GLU A 11 46.42 4.16 -4.44
C GLU A 11 45.21 5.02 -4.06
N ILE A 12 45.40 6.33 -3.85
CA ILE A 12 44.27 7.23 -3.56
C ILE A 12 43.35 7.40 -4.77
N ALA A 13 43.90 7.43 -5.99
CA ALA A 13 43.11 7.56 -7.21
C ALA A 13 42.13 6.39 -7.40
N ILE A 14 42.57 5.14 -7.19
CA ILE A 14 41.70 3.97 -7.31
C ILE A 14 40.63 3.96 -6.21
N VAL A 15 40.98 4.37 -5.00
CA VAL A 15 40.03 4.45 -3.88
C VAL A 15 38.92 5.47 -4.17
N LEU A 16 39.25 6.65 -4.69
CA LEU A 16 38.26 7.66 -5.04
C LEU A 16 37.32 7.20 -6.16
N VAL A 17 37.84 6.45 -7.13
CA VAL A 17 37.00 5.85 -8.19
C VAL A 17 36.02 4.85 -7.59
N ILE A 18 36.47 3.94 -6.72
CA ILE A 18 35.60 2.94 -6.09
C ILE A 18 34.50 3.63 -5.26
N ILE A 19 34.85 4.64 -4.46
CA ILE A 19 33.87 5.41 -3.68
C ILE A 19 32.86 6.11 -4.61
N GLY A 20 33.32 6.73 -5.69
CA GLY A 20 32.44 7.36 -6.68
C GLY A 20 31.46 6.38 -7.34
N LEU A 21 31.93 5.19 -7.69
CA LEU A 21 31.08 4.14 -8.27
C LEU A 21 30.06 3.59 -7.26
N ILE A 22 30.48 3.36 -6.01
CA ILE A 22 29.59 2.89 -4.95
C ILE A 22 28.51 3.94 -4.65
N LEU A 23 28.89 5.21 -4.49
CA LEU A 23 27.95 6.31 -4.25
C LEU A 23 26.94 6.45 -5.40
N GLY A 24 27.40 6.37 -6.66
CA GLY A 24 26.53 6.37 -7.84
C GLY A 24 25.54 5.19 -7.85
N GLY A 25 26.00 3.99 -7.47
CA GLY A 25 25.15 2.81 -7.33
C GLY A 25 24.09 2.93 -6.24
N ILE A 26 24.44 3.46 -5.07
CA ILE A 26 23.52 3.63 -3.93
C ILE A 26 22.39 4.61 -4.27
N LEU A 27 22.71 5.77 -4.86
CA LEU A 27 21.70 6.77 -5.22
C LEU A 27 20.67 6.20 -6.20
N LYS A 28 21.12 5.42 -7.19
CA LYS A 28 20.20 4.71 -8.10
C LYS A 28 19.39 3.64 -7.36
N GLY A 29 20.02 2.86 -6.48
CA GLY A 29 19.36 1.83 -5.68
C GLY A 29 18.25 2.40 -4.78
N GLN A 30 18.49 3.54 -4.13
CA GLN A 30 17.49 4.22 -3.30
C GLN A 30 16.25 4.63 -4.10
N SER A 31 16.44 5.25 -5.27
CA SER A 31 15.32 5.62 -6.15
C SER A 31 14.53 4.40 -6.64
N MET A 32 15.19 3.27 -6.90
CA MET A 32 14.53 2.03 -7.29
C MET A 32 13.66 1.47 -6.17
N ILE A 33 14.16 1.46 -4.94
CA ILE A 33 13.40 1.02 -3.75
C ILE A 33 12.18 1.93 -3.53
N GLN A 34 12.36 3.26 -3.64
CA GLN A 34 11.25 4.20 -3.51
C GLN A 34 10.17 3.96 -4.56
N ASN A 35 10.56 3.75 -5.82
CA ASN A 35 9.63 3.43 -6.89
C ASN A 35 8.91 2.09 -6.66
N ALA A 36 9.59 1.08 -6.11
CA ALA A 36 8.96 -0.19 -5.75
C ALA A 36 7.91 -0.02 -4.64
N LYS A 37 8.17 0.81 -3.63
CA LYS A 37 7.20 1.16 -2.59
C LYS A 37 5.96 1.86 -3.18
N ILE A 38 6.18 2.84 -4.06
CA ILE A 38 5.08 3.55 -4.75
C ILE A 38 4.24 2.57 -5.57
N LYS A 39 4.89 1.67 -6.32
CA LYS A 39 4.18 0.64 -7.12
C LYS A 39 3.36 -0.30 -6.25
N ARG A 40 3.86 -0.70 -5.08
CA ARG A 40 3.12 -1.53 -4.13
C ARG A 40 1.86 -0.80 -3.65
N VAL A 41 2.00 0.43 -3.16
CA VAL A 41 0.85 1.23 -2.70
C VAL A 41 -0.18 1.42 -3.82
N LYS A 42 0.28 1.67 -5.05
CA LYS A 42 -0.63 1.75 -6.21
C LYS A 42 -1.37 0.42 -6.43
N SER A 43 -0.68 -0.71 -6.38
CA SER A 43 -1.29 -2.03 -6.52
C SER A 43 -2.32 -2.30 -5.43
N ASP A 44 -2.05 -1.88 -4.19
CA ASP A 44 -2.98 -2.03 -3.07
C ASP A 44 -4.25 -1.19 -3.29
N ILE A 45 -4.10 0.07 -3.74
CA ILE A 45 -5.23 0.94 -4.09
C ILE A 45 -6.05 0.36 -5.24
N ASP A 46 -5.38 -0.08 -6.32
CA ASP A 46 -6.05 -0.68 -7.47
C ASP A 46 -6.84 -1.94 -7.05
N GLY A 47 -6.31 -2.72 -6.11
CA GLY A 47 -7.00 -3.86 -5.50
C GLY A 47 -8.26 -3.47 -4.70
N ILE A 48 -8.18 -2.40 -3.90
CA ILE A 48 -9.34 -1.88 -3.15
C ILE A 48 -10.43 -1.36 -4.11
N VAL A 49 -10.04 -0.63 -5.15
CA VAL A 49 -10.98 -0.13 -6.17
C VAL A 49 -11.68 -1.29 -6.87
N ALA A 50 -10.94 -2.33 -7.25
CA ALA A 50 -11.51 -3.54 -7.85
C ALA A 50 -12.47 -4.25 -6.89
N ALA A 51 -12.16 -4.31 -5.59
CA ALA A 51 -13.04 -4.88 -4.57
C ALA A 51 -14.36 -4.12 -4.44
N VAL A 52 -14.32 -2.78 -4.43
CA VAL A 52 -15.52 -1.92 -4.38
C VAL A 52 -16.40 -2.14 -5.60
N PHE A 53 -15.83 -2.12 -6.81
CA PHE A 53 -16.60 -2.38 -8.02
C PHE A 53 -17.16 -3.81 -8.08
N SER A 54 -16.38 -4.80 -7.64
CA SER A 54 -16.86 -6.19 -7.56
C SER A 54 -18.03 -6.35 -6.59
N TYR A 55 -18.01 -5.60 -5.48
CA TYR A 55 -19.13 -5.54 -4.54
C TYR A 55 -20.36 -4.90 -5.20
N GLN A 56 -20.18 -3.77 -5.86
CA GLN A 56 -21.26 -3.07 -6.56
C GLN A 56 -21.87 -3.92 -7.68
N ASP A 57 -21.07 -4.65 -8.44
CA ASP A 57 -21.54 -5.56 -9.48
C ASP A 57 -22.33 -6.75 -8.90
N LYS A 58 -21.92 -7.24 -7.73
CA LYS A 58 -22.56 -8.39 -7.07
C LYS A 58 -23.85 -8.03 -6.35
N TYR A 59 -23.90 -6.90 -5.67
CA TYR A 59 -25.00 -6.52 -4.77
C TYR A 59 -25.84 -5.35 -5.29
N GLY A 60 -25.38 -4.62 -6.29
CA GLY A 60 -26.08 -3.46 -6.87
C GLY A 60 -25.95 -2.16 -6.08
N TYR A 61 -25.27 -2.19 -4.93
CA TYR A 61 -25.06 -1.06 -4.03
C TYR A 61 -23.58 -0.89 -3.72
N LEU A 62 -23.19 0.31 -3.29
CA LEU A 62 -21.83 0.52 -2.78
C LEU A 62 -21.68 -0.20 -1.43
N PRO A 63 -20.49 -0.74 -1.11
CA PRO A 63 -20.24 -1.32 0.21
C PRO A 63 -20.49 -0.26 1.29
N GLY A 64 -21.10 -0.63 2.42
CA GLY A 64 -21.52 0.31 3.46
C GLY A 64 -22.87 1.00 3.20
N ASP A 65 -23.17 1.33 1.95
CA ASP A 65 -24.45 1.94 1.53
C ASP A 65 -25.54 0.89 1.22
N ASP A 66 -25.22 -0.41 1.21
CA ASP A 66 -26.17 -1.49 0.90
C ASP A 66 -27.33 -1.57 1.94
N PRO A 67 -28.59 -1.29 1.53
CA PRO A 67 -29.74 -1.31 2.43
C PRO A 67 -30.21 -2.73 2.77
N ASN A 68 -29.74 -3.74 2.04
CA ASN A 68 -30.15 -5.13 2.23
C ASN A 68 -29.18 -5.92 3.10
N ASP A 69 -28.06 -5.31 3.50
CA ASP A 69 -26.96 -6.00 4.18
C ASP A 69 -26.61 -7.33 3.48
N GLY A 70 -26.36 -7.27 2.16
CA GLY A 70 -26.11 -8.45 1.33
C GLY A 70 -25.07 -9.46 1.88
N PRO A 71 -23.95 -9.02 2.51
CA PRO A 71 -22.98 -9.91 3.13
C PRO A 71 -23.31 -10.34 4.58
N ASP A 72 -24.42 -9.89 5.17
CA ASP A 72 -24.85 -10.21 6.54
C ASP A 72 -23.79 -9.80 7.58
N VAL A 73 -23.49 -8.50 7.63
CA VAL A 73 -22.62 -7.90 8.65
C VAL A 73 -23.38 -7.44 9.89
N GLY A 74 -24.71 -7.47 9.88
CA GLY A 74 -25.59 -7.09 10.98
C GLY A 74 -25.91 -5.59 11.04
N ALA A 75 -25.70 -4.87 9.93
CA ALA A 75 -25.99 -3.44 9.81
C ALA A 75 -26.15 -3.07 8.32
N SER A 76 -27.11 -2.19 8.03
CA SER A 76 -27.49 -1.80 6.67
C SER A 76 -27.26 -0.30 6.44
N GLY A 77 -26.85 0.04 5.23
CA GLY A 77 -26.81 1.41 4.75
C GLY A 77 -28.20 1.93 4.35
N ASN A 78 -28.26 3.13 3.77
CA ASN A 78 -29.53 3.74 3.34
C ASN A 78 -29.80 3.64 1.82
N GLY A 79 -28.83 3.19 1.02
CA GLY A 79 -28.96 2.99 -0.42
C GLY A 79 -29.07 4.29 -1.23
N ASN A 80 -28.58 5.42 -0.71
CA ASN A 80 -28.72 6.73 -1.34
C ASN A 80 -27.56 7.08 -2.28
N GLY A 81 -26.54 6.22 -2.38
CA GLY A 81 -25.36 6.42 -3.23
C GLY A 81 -24.34 7.41 -2.67
N ILE A 82 -24.45 7.80 -1.39
CA ILE A 82 -23.59 8.78 -0.72
C ILE A 82 -23.08 8.19 0.59
N PHE A 83 -21.76 8.03 0.70
CA PHE A 83 -21.12 7.62 1.94
C PHE A 83 -21.27 8.65 3.06
N ASN A 84 -21.89 8.24 4.16
CA ASN A 84 -21.95 9.00 5.41
C ASN A 84 -21.12 8.35 6.54
N SER A 85 -21.05 9.03 7.70
CA SER A 85 -20.21 8.67 8.84
C SER A 85 -20.38 7.21 9.31
N ASP A 86 -21.60 6.69 9.31
CA ASP A 86 -21.91 5.35 9.80
C ASP A 86 -21.57 4.28 8.73
N GLU A 87 -21.59 4.66 7.45
CA GLU A 87 -21.38 3.75 6.31
C GLU A 87 -19.88 3.50 6.02
N TYR A 88 -18.97 4.38 6.46
CA TYR A 88 -17.53 4.19 6.24
C TYR A 88 -16.99 2.94 6.92
N VAL A 89 -17.44 2.65 8.15
CA VAL A 89 -16.99 1.47 8.89
C VAL A 89 -17.66 0.21 8.33
N LEU A 90 -18.94 0.33 7.95
CA LEU A 90 -19.68 -0.74 7.28
C LEU A 90 -19.08 -1.12 5.94
N ALA A 91 -18.51 -0.17 5.19
CA ALA A 91 -17.90 -0.42 3.90
C ALA A 91 -16.79 -1.49 3.98
N TRP A 92 -15.90 -1.37 4.98
CA TRP A 92 -14.84 -2.35 5.18
C TRP A 92 -15.39 -3.71 5.61
N ARG A 93 -16.40 -3.73 6.48
CA ARG A 93 -17.07 -4.97 6.90
C ARG A 93 -17.72 -5.67 5.72
N HIS A 94 -18.41 -4.93 4.85
CA HIS A 94 -19.05 -5.45 3.65
C HIS A 94 -18.02 -6.06 2.70
N LEU A 95 -16.90 -5.37 2.45
CA LEU A 95 -15.83 -5.85 1.58
C LEU A 95 -15.14 -7.11 2.13
N ILE A 96 -14.87 -7.15 3.44
CA ILE A 96 -14.22 -8.27 4.11
C ILE A 96 -15.15 -9.49 4.14
N LYS A 97 -16.39 -9.31 4.59
CA LYS A 97 -17.38 -10.38 4.72
C LYS A 97 -17.82 -10.95 3.36
N ALA A 98 -17.88 -10.10 2.32
CA ALA A 98 -18.14 -10.54 0.96
C ALA A 98 -16.94 -11.28 0.31
N GLY A 99 -15.76 -11.27 0.96
CA GLY A 99 -14.56 -11.98 0.52
C GLY A 99 -13.73 -11.24 -0.54
N PHE A 100 -13.97 -9.94 -0.74
CA PHE A 100 -13.20 -9.13 -1.70
C PHE A 100 -11.90 -8.58 -1.11
N VAL A 101 -11.85 -8.43 0.22
CA VAL A 101 -10.67 -7.99 0.96
C VAL A 101 -10.40 -8.98 2.10
N SER A 102 -9.13 -9.30 2.36
CA SER A 102 -8.75 -10.15 3.49
C SER A 102 -8.82 -9.39 4.81
N GLY A 103 -9.43 -9.97 5.83
CA GLY A 103 -9.48 -9.38 7.16
C GLY A 103 -10.48 -10.11 8.07
N ASP A 104 -10.63 -9.60 9.29
CA ASP A 104 -11.70 -9.98 10.19
C ASP A 104 -12.76 -8.86 10.20
N SER A 105 -13.99 -9.19 9.79
CA SER A 105 -15.10 -8.23 9.71
C SER A 105 -15.64 -7.81 11.09
N SER A 106 -15.18 -8.42 12.19
CA SER A 106 -15.58 -8.10 13.56
C SER A 106 -14.63 -7.13 14.28
N LEU A 107 -13.46 -6.83 13.70
CA LEU A 107 -12.42 -6.00 14.32
C LEU A 107 -12.38 -4.55 13.82
N THR A 108 -13.32 -4.15 12.96
CA THR A 108 -13.45 -2.77 12.50
C THR A 108 -14.30 -1.99 13.51
N ASP A 109 -13.66 -1.36 14.49
CA ASP A 109 -14.33 -0.57 15.53
C ASP A 109 -14.70 0.85 15.06
N GLU A 110 -15.85 1.34 15.52
CA GLU A 110 -16.48 2.64 15.19
C GLU A 110 -16.11 3.79 16.15
N ASN A 111 -14.93 3.76 16.78
CA ASN A 111 -14.56 4.82 17.75
C ASN A 111 -14.25 6.17 17.07
#